data_AF-A0A815H354-F1
#
_entry.id   AF-A0A815H354-F1
#
_cell.length_a   1.000
_cell.length_b   1.000
_cell.length_c   1.000
_cell.angle_alpha   90.00
_cell.angle_beta   90.00
_cell.angle_gamma   90.00
#
_symmetry.space_group_name_H-M   'P 1'
#
loop_
_entity.id
_entity.type
_entity.pdbx_description
1 polymer ?
#
loop_
_entity_poly.entity_id
_entity_poly.type
_entity_poly.pdbx_seq_one_letter_code
_entity_poly.pdbx_strand_id
1 'polypeptide(L)'
;LTDPRGIDRLFIDSPSGFTPLAKKIREVIAFARENTDKTKKVLLFIATDGLPTYDDGYPNLDEFKRVIRDEIDHEKIHIMFLLCTDEQESVDYLTAFRTTVPNVHVCDDYETERRSMRHVYGGNYQFTRTDYYIHALFALSFQFSFGVNTFFHFTTHRTNLKERMGNCCSGLQKDGKNGPPPPDRQSGPPPPPVRGRDDDNRGGDPRGGGPGPAGRQKK
;
A
#
# COMPACT_ATOMS: atom_id res chain seq x y z
N LEU A 1 19.91 18.89 7.30
CA LEU A 1 19.66 18.45 5.91
C LEU A 1 18.66 19.40 5.28
N THR A 2 19.11 20.41 4.55
CA THR A 2 18.25 21.44 3.93
C THR A 2 18.57 21.72 2.46
N ASP A 3 19.67 21.17 1.91
CA ASP A 3 19.98 21.24 0.48
C ASP A 3 19.37 20.03 -0.24
N PRO A 4 18.42 20.22 -1.18
CA PRO A 4 17.83 19.14 -1.98
C PRO A 4 18.89 18.26 -2.67
N ARG A 5 20.00 18.86 -3.12
CA ARG A 5 21.09 18.12 -3.78
C ARG A 5 21.82 17.19 -2.82
N GLY A 6 21.75 17.46 -1.52
CA GLY A 6 22.28 16.58 -0.48
C GLY A 6 21.42 15.34 -0.29
N ILE A 7 20.12 15.43 -0.53
CA ILE A 7 19.19 14.29 -0.48
C ILE A 7 19.45 13.38 -1.67
N ASP A 8 19.58 13.92 -2.88
CA ASP A 8 19.84 13.13 -4.09
C ASP A 8 21.10 12.27 -3.96
N ARG A 9 22.13 12.79 -3.28
CA ARG A 9 23.38 12.05 -3.01
C ARG A 9 23.20 10.83 -2.12
N LEU A 10 22.23 10.85 -1.21
CA LEU A 10 21.93 9.72 -0.33
C LEU A 10 21.26 8.55 -1.07
N PHE A 11 20.74 8.81 -2.28
CA PHE A 11 20.05 7.82 -3.11
C PHE A 11 20.82 7.51 -4.41
N ILE A 12 22.10 7.91 -4.52
CA ILE A 12 22.95 7.53 -5.66
C ILE A 12 23.17 6.03 -5.67
N ASP A 13 23.52 5.48 -4.51
CA ASP A 13 23.63 4.04 -4.33
C ASP A 13 22.25 3.49 -4.03
N SER A 14 21.87 2.42 -4.73
CA SER A 14 20.64 1.72 -4.41
C SER A 14 20.72 1.18 -2.98
N PRO A 15 19.65 1.32 -2.17
CA PRO A 15 19.63 0.73 -0.85
C PRO A 15 19.90 -0.77 -0.98
N SER A 16 20.77 -1.29 -0.12
CA SER A 16 21.16 -2.69 -0.09
C SER A 16 21.21 -3.19 1.34
N GLY A 17 21.06 -4.50 1.50
CA GLY A 17 21.06 -5.16 2.80
C GLY A 17 19.88 -6.09 2.96
N PHE A 18 19.65 -6.45 4.22
CA PHE A 18 18.59 -7.35 4.64
C PHE A 18 17.53 -6.57 5.43
N THR A 19 16.48 -7.27 5.83
CA THR A 19 15.31 -6.71 6.51
C THR A 19 15.19 -7.30 7.92
N PRO A 20 16.14 -7.01 8.84
CA PRO A 20 16.19 -7.60 10.19
C PRO A 20 15.14 -6.99 11.14
N LEU A 21 13.87 -7.04 10.76
CA LEU A 21 12.77 -6.38 11.47
C LEU A 21 12.64 -6.88 12.91
N ALA A 22 12.74 -8.20 13.15
CA ALA A 22 12.63 -8.77 14.50
C ALA A 22 13.68 -8.18 15.45
N LYS A 23 14.94 -8.13 15.00
CA LYS A 23 16.05 -7.54 15.75
C LYS A 23 15.84 -6.04 15.98
N LYS A 24 15.47 -5.30 14.93
CA LYS A 24 15.27 -3.85 15.01
C LYS A 24 14.10 -3.45 15.91
N ILE A 25 13.01 -4.21 15.89
CA ILE A 25 11.88 -3.97 16.79
C ILE A 25 12.31 -4.17 18.24
N ARG A 26 13.06 -5.22 18.58
CA ARG A 26 13.57 -5.41 19.94
C ARG A 26 14.45 -4.25 20.40
N GLU A 27 15.35 -3.78 19.53
CA GLU A 27 16.20 -2.61 19.81
C GLU A 27 15.35 -1.36 20.11
N VAL A 28 14.34 -1.10 19.29
CA VAL A 28 13.43 0.05 19.48
C VAL A 28 12.57 -0.09 20.74
N ILE A 29 12.07 -1.29 21.05
CA ILE A 29 11.31 -1.54 22.29
C ILE A 29 12.19 -1.33 23.51
N ALA A 30 13.41 -1.86 23.51
CA ALA A 30 14.36 -1.66 24.61
C ALA A 30 14.64 -0.17 24.80
N PHE A 31 14.95 0.54 23.72
CA PHE A 31 15.15 1.99 23.73
C PHE A 31 13.91 2.73 24.28
N ALA A 32 12.71 2.38 23.81
CA ALA A 32 11.47 3.01 24.26
C ALA A 32 11.22 2.77 25.76
N ARG A 33 11.48 1.55 26.27
CA ARG A 33 11.34 1.20 27.70
C ARG A 33 12.30 1.98 28.59
N GLU A 34 13.51 2.24 28.11
CA GLU A 34 14.54 2.98 28.86
C GLU A 34 14.32 4.49 28.83
N ASN A 35 13.80 5.03 27.72
CA ASN A 35 13.77 6.48 27.47
C ASN A 35 12.38 7.11 27.55
N THR A 36 11.33 6.31 27.74
CA THR A 36 9.94 6.80 27.82
C THR A 36 9.40 6.63 29.23
N ASP A 37 8.72 7.67 29.73
CA ASP A 37 7.95 7.59 30.98
C ASP A 37 6.98 6.40 30.92
N LYS A 38 6.90 5.61 32.01
CA LYS A 38 6.04 4.43 32.10
C LYS A 38 4.55 4.71 31.85
N THR A 39 4.13 5.97 31.97
CA THR A 39 2.75 6.44 31.74
C THR A 39 2.47 6.83 30.30
N LYS A 40 3.50 7.04 29.46
CA LYS A 40 3.34 7.46 28.07
C LYS A 40 3.22 6.25 27.16
N LYS A 41 2.31 6.37 26.20
CA LYS A 41 2.19 5.40 25.11
C LYS A 41 3.17 5.74 23.98
N VAL A 42 3.60 4.72 23.25
CA VAL A 42 4.56 4.79 22.15
C VAL A 42 3.85 4.40 20.86
N LEU A 43 4.10 5.15 19.79
CA LEU A 43 3.62 4.82 18.45
C LEU A 43 4.82 4.45 17.58
N LEU A 44 4.84 3.21 17.11
CA LEU A 44 5.90 2.63 16.29
C LEU A 44 5.45 2.57 14.82
N PHE A 45 6.07 3.40 13.98
CA PHE A 45 5.89 3.33 12.52
C PHE A 45 6.94 2.44 11.89
N ILE A 46 6.49 1.47 11.09
CA ILE A 46 7.34 0.55 10.36
C ILE A 46 6.95 0.63 8.88
N ALA A 47 7.77 1.33 8.09
CA ALA A 47 7.66 1.30 6.65
C ALA A 47 8.50 0.15 6.10
N THR A 48 7.90 -0.76 5.34
CA THR A 48 8.59 -1.94 4.81
C THR A 48 8.01 -2.37 3.46
N ASP A 49 8.90 -2.86 2.60
CA ASP A 49 8.64 -3.29 1.23
C ASP A 49 8.87 -4.81 1.03
N GLY A 50 9.16 -5.57 2.08
CA GLY A 50 9.52 -6.97 1.95
C GLY A 50 9.35 -7.82 3.20
N LEU A 51 9.76 -9.08 3.06
CA LEU A 51 9.71 -10.06 4.13
C LEU A 51 10.80 -9.80 5.18
N PRO A 52 10.52 -10.08 6.46
CA PRO A 52 11.54 -10.05 7.49
C PRO A 52 12.58 -11.15 7.25
N THR A 53 13.86 -10.77 7.37
CA THR A 53 15.01 -11.67 7.20
C THR A 53 15.98 -11.56 8.37
N TYR A 54 16.89 -12.51 8.49
CA TYR A 54 18.04 -12.42 9.38
C TYR A 54 19.14 -11.53 8.77
N ASP A 55 20.20 -11.27 9.54
CA ASP A 55 21.38 -10.52 9.08
C ASP A 55 22.18 -11.27 7.97
N ASP A 56 21.83 -12.52 7.67
CA ASP A 56 22.39 -13.34 6.59
C ASP A 56 21.44 -13.49 5.37
N GLY A 57 20.26 -12.85 5.44
CA GLY A 57 19.26 -12.85 4.37
C GLY A 57 18.27 -14.01 4.40
N TYR A 58 18.38 -14.99 5.31
CA TYR A 58 17.37 -16.04 5.42
C TYR A 58 16.04 -15.49 5.98
N PRO A 59 14.87 -15.89 5.44
CA PRO A 59 13.57 -15.48 5.97
C PRO A 59 13.40 -15.84 7.44
N ASN A 60 12.85 -14.92 8.24
CA ASN A 60 12.62 -15.13 9.68
C ASN A 60 11.22 -14.73 10.15
N LEU A 61 10.24 -14.95 9.28
CA LEU A 61 8.85 -14.54 9.49
C LEU A 61 8.23 -15.08 10.80
N ASP A 62 8.53 -16.31 11.19
CA ASP A 62 7.98 -16.89 12.42
C ASP A 62 8.54 -16.23 13.69
N GLU A 63 9.83 -15.91 13.68
CA GLU A 63 10.43 -15.13 14.76
C GLU A 63 9.84 -13.71 14.79
N PHE A 64 9.68 -13.08 13.63
CA PHE A 64 9.06 -11.78 13.54
C PHE A 64 7.63 -11.78 14.12
N LYS A 65 6.82 -12.78 13.75
CA LYS A 65 5.48 -12.99 14.31
C LYS A 65 5.49 -13.15 15.83
N ARG A 66 6.43 -13.92 16.36
CA ARG A 66 6.62 -14.09 17.80
C ARG A 66 6.96 -12.77 18.49
N VAL A 67 7.88 -11.97 17.93
CA VAL A 67 8.23 -10.66 18.48
C VAL A 67 7.00 -9.76 18.55
N ILE A 68 6.27 -9.63 17.44
CA ILE A 68 5.10 -8.76 17.35
C ILE A 68 4.02 -9.17 18.35
N ARG A 69 3.75 -10.48 18.48
CA ARG A 69 2.65 -10.97 19.32
C ARG A 69 3.03 -11.05 20.79
N ASP A 70 4.22 -11.54 21.10
CA ASP A 70 4.55 -12.05 22.44
C ASP A 70 5.53 -11.14 23.21
N GLU A 71 6.34 -10.33 22.52
CA GLU A 71 7.38 -9.50 23.16
C GLU A 71 6.96 -8.02 23.33
N ILE A 72 5.92 -7.60 22.60
CA ILE A 72 5.39 -6.22 22.61
C ILE A 72 4.35 -6.05 23.72
N ASP A 73 4.51 -4.98 24.50
CA ASP A 73 3.49 -4.51 25.43
C ASP A 73 2.45 -3.70 24.64
N HIS A 74 1.43 -4.40 24.14
CA HIS A 74 0.37 -3.81 23.31
C HIS A 74 -0.52 -2.82 24.05
N GLU A 75 -0.46 -2.72 25.38
CA GLU A 75 -1.17 -1.65 26.11
C GLU A 75 -0.47 -0.30 25.97
N LYS A 76 0.85 -0.33 25.78
CA LYS A 76 1.70 0.87 25.68
C LYS A 76 2.19 1.16 24.29
N ILE A 77 2.42 0.14 23.47
CA ILE A 77 3.00 0.28 22.14
C ILE A 77 1.93 -0.01 21.10
N HIS A 78 1.65 1.00 20.27
CA HIS A 78 0.81 0.87 19.09
C HIS A 78 1.72 0.75 17.85
N ILE A 79 1.40 -0.14 16.93
CA ILE A 79 2.22 -0.40 15.75
C ILE A 79 1.46 -0.01 14.49
N MET A 80 2.15 0.69 13.60
CA MET A 80 1.67 1.05 12.28
C MET A 80 2.61 0.49 11.22
N PHE A 81 2.14 -0.49 10.45
CA PHE A 81 2.82 -0.93 9.24
C PHE A 81 2.39 -0.08 8.06
N LEU A 82 3.36 0.54 7.39
CA LEU A 82 3.19 1.21 6.11
C LEU A 82 3.79 0.31 5.03
N LEU A 83 2.92 -0.30 4.23
CA LEU A 83 3.36 -1.13 3.11
C LEU A 83 3.93 -0.26 2.00
N CYS A 84 5.15 -0.57 1.59
CA CYS A 84 5.83 0.06 0.47
C CYS A 84 5.98 -0.90 -0.73
N THR A 85 5.16 -1.95 -0.77
CA THR A 85 5.20 -3.02 -1.77
C THR A 85 3.78 -3.50 -2.09
N ASP A 86 3.60 -4.00 -3.31
CA ASP A 86 2.40 -4.73 -3.74
C ASP A 86 2.62 -6.24 -3.80
N GLU A 87 3.79 -6.73 -3.37
CA GLU A 87 4.12 -8.15 -3.30
C GLU A 87 3.16 -8.88 -2.36
N GLN A 88 2.43 -9.84 -2.92
CA GLN A 88 1.30 -10.48 -2.25
C GLN A 88 1.71 -11.19 -0.95
N GLU A 89 2.87 -11.86 -0.91
CA GLU A 89 3.35 -12.54 0.30
C GLU A 89 3.59 -11.53 1.44
N SER A 90 4.23 -10.41 1.11
CA SER A 90 4.50 -9.31 2.05
C SER A 90 3.22 -8.66 2.57
N VAL A 91 2.23 -8.48 1.69
CA VAL A 91 0.91 -7.96 2.06
C VAL A 91 0.14 -8.93 2.97
N ASP A 92 0.16 -10.23 2.65
CA ASP A 92 -0.68 -11.23 3.32
C ASP A 92 -0.29 -11.42 4.79
N TYR A 93 1.01 -11.52 5.09
CA TYR A 93 1.45 -11.73 6.47
C TYR A 93 1.18 -10.51 7.36
N LEU A 94 1.30 -9.30 6.82
CA LEU A 94 0.99 -8.07 7.57
C LEU A 94 -0.52 -7.91 7.75
N THR A 95 -1.30 -8.17 6.71
CA THR A 95 -2.77 -8.17 6.79
C THR A 95 -3.28 -9.14 7.84
N ALA A 96 -2.64 -10.29 8.02
CA ALA A 96 -2.97 -11.22 9.10
C ALA A 96 -2.83 -10.55 10.49
N PHE A 97 -1.75 -9.80 10.74
CA PHE A 97 -1.57 -9.12 12.04
C PHE A 97 -2.66 -8.09 12.35
N ARG A 98 -3.15 -7.36 11.35
CA ARG A 98 -4.26 -6.42 11.52
C ARG A 98 -5.48 -7.08 12.19
N THR A 99 -5.71 -8.36 11.92
CA THR A 99 -6.85 -9.11 12.45
C THR A 99 -6.54 -9.90 13.72
N THR A 100 -5.27 -10.31 13.92
CA THR A 100 -4.89 -11.23 15.01
C THR A 100 -4.16 -10.58 16.16
N VAL A 101 -3.60 -9.37 15.99
CA VAL A 101 -2.78 -8.71 17.00
C VAL A 101 -3.42 -7.38 17.42
N PRO A 102 -3.67 -7.16 18.72
CA PRO A 102 -4.25 -5.91 19.19
C PRO A 102 -3.34 -4.73 18.90
N ASN A 103 -3.93 -3.55 18.69
CA ASN A 103 -3.19 -2.29 18.51
C ASN A 103 -2.14 -2.29 17.39
N VAL A 104 -2.33 -3.18 16.39
CA VAL A 104 -1.60 -3.19 15.13
C VAL A 104 -2.50 -2.66 14.02
N HIS A 105 -2.01 -1.66 13.29
CA HIS A 105 -2.61 -1.18 12.06
C HIS A 105 -1.70 -1.47 10.88
N VAL A 106 -2.32 -1.71 9.72
CA VAL A 106 -1.62 -1.94 8.45
C VAL A 106 -2.26 -1.05 7.41
N CYS A 107 -1.47 -0.16 6.84
CA CYS A 107 -1.83 0.71 5.74
C CYS A 107 -1.19 0.17 4.46
N ASP A 108 -2.01 -0.04 3.43
CA ASP A 108 -1.55 -0.44 2.10
C ASP A 108 -0.73 0.69 1.45
N ASP A 109 -0.02 0.38 0.36
CA ASP A 109 0.71 1.40 -0.41
C ASP A 109 -0.26 2.45 -1.02
N TYR A 110 0.29 3.63 -1.33
CA TYR A 110 -0.49 4.75 -1.85
C TYR A 110 -1.33 4.41 -3.08
N GLU A 111 -0.78 3.66 -4.05
CA GLU A 111 -1.50 3.37 -5.29
C GLU A 111 -2.60 2.32 -5.06
N THR A 112 -2.40 1.38 -4.14
CA THR A 112 -3.45 0.45 -3.70
C THR A 112 -4.56 1.18 -2.97
N GLU A 113 -4.24 2.05 -2.01
CA GLU A 113 -5.24 2.83 -1.28
C GLU A 113 -6.02 3.75 -2.22
N ARG A 114 -5.32 4.43 -3.13
CA ARG A 114 -5.92 5.29 -4.16
C ARG A 114 -6.90 4.53 -5.05
N ARG A 115 -6.54 3.32 -5.49
CA ARG A 115 -7.42 2.45 -6.29
C ARG A 115 -8.66 2.08 -5.49
N SER A 116 -8.50 1.70 -4.22
CA SER A 116 -9.62 1.38 -3.31
C SER A 116 -10.54 2.58 -3.10
N MET A 117 -10.00 3.77 -2.85
CA MET A 117 -10.78 4.99 -2.66
C MET A 117 -11.56 5.39 -3.91
N ARG A 118 -10.96 5.27 -5.10
CA ARG A 118 -11.67 5.48 -6.38
C ARG A 118 -12.73 4.43 -6.65
N HIS A 119 -12.53 3.20 -6.19
CA HIS A 119 -13.55 2.17 -6.31
C HIS A 119 -14.78 2.49 -5.46
N VAL A 120 -14.57 2.98 -4.23
CA VAL A 120 -15.65 3.31 -3.28
C VAL A 120 -16.35 4.63 -3.63
N TYR A 121 -15.60 5.69 -3.90
CA TYR A 121 -16.11 7.05 -4.10
C TYR A 121 -16.33 7.43 -5.58
N GLY A 122 -15.99 6.54 -6.50
CA GLY A 122 -16.11 6.73 -7.95
C GLY A 122 -14.78 7.08 -8.63
N GLY A 123 -14.66 6.71 -9.90
CA GLY A 123 -13.41 6.81 -10.67
C GLY A 123 -12.82 8.23 -10.78
N ASN A 124 -13.66 9.26 -10.63
CA ASN A 124 -13.26 10.67 -10.66
C ASN A 124 -12.80 11.21 -9.29
N TYR A 125 -12.85 10.41 -8.23
CA TYR A 125 -12.40 10.82 -6.91
C TYR A 125 -10.89 11.11 -6.91
N GLN A 126 -10.54 12.31 -6.44
CA GLN A 126 -9.16 12.78 -6.37
C GLN A 126 -8.57 12.45 -5.00
N PHE A 127 -8.10 11.22 -4.85
CA PHE A 127 -7.30 10.84 -3.70
C PHE A 127 -5.85 11.28 -3.92
N THR A 128 -5.35 12.17 -3.06
CA THR A 128 -4.01 12.75 -3.12
C THR A 128 -3.08 12.09 -2.10
N ARG A 129 -1.77 12.35 -2.21
CA ARG A 129 -0.79 11.89 -1.20
C ARG A 129 -1.05 12.49 0.18
N THR A 130 -1.54 13.72 0.23
CA THR A 130 -1.93 14.35 1.50
C THR A 130 -3.07 13.58 2.15
N ASP A 131 -4.09 13.19 1.39
CA ASP A 131 -5.19 12.36 1.89
C ASP A 131 -4.68 11.01 2.40
N TYR A 132 -3.72 10.41 1.70
CA TYR A 132 -3.08 9.17 2.14
C TYR A 132 -2.34 9.30 3.47
N TYR A 133 -1.51 10.33 3.65
CA TYR A 133 -0.81 10.53 4.92
C TYR A 133 -1.77 10.86 6.06
N ILE A 134 -2.79 11.68 5.80
CA ILE A 134 -3.86 11.97 6.77
C ILE A 134 -4.59 10.67 7.13
N HIS A 135 -4.95 9.85 6.14
CA HIS A 135 -5.61 8.57 6.37
C HIS A 135 -4.77 7.65 7.26
N ALA A 136 -3.48 7.46 6.94
CA ALA A 136 -2.58 6.65 7.74
C ALA A 136 -2.46 7.19 9.18
N LEU A 137 -2.33 8.50 9.38
CA LEU A 137 -2.22 9.10 10.71
C LEU A 137 -3.54 9.05 11.51
N PHE A 138 -4.68 9.31 10.87
CA PHE A 138 -5.99 9.30 11.52
C PHE A 138 -6.47 7.90 11.89
N ALA A 139 -6.16 6.90 11.06
CA ALA A 139 -6.48 5.52 11.36
C ALA A 139 -5.87 5.08 12.71
N LEU A 140 -4.69 5.61 13.05
CA LEU A 140 -4.03 5.36 14.34
C LEU A 140 -4.67 6.12 15.49
N SER A 141 -4.96 7.41 15.30
CA SER A 141 -5.45 8.27 16.38
C SER A 141 -6.83 7.84 16.88
N PHE A 142 -7.67 7.29 15.99
CA PHE A 142 -8.98 6.77 16.36
C PHE A 142 -8.87 5.53 17.26
N GLN A 143 -7.98 4.58 16.91
CA GLN A 143 -7.72 3.38 17.71
C GLN A 143 -7.03 3.73 19.04
N PHE A 144 -6.13 4.71 19.03
CA PHE A 144 -5.40 5.18 20.20
C PHE A 144 -6.30 5.87 21.24
N SER A 145 -7.23 6.72 20.79
CA SER A 145 -8.00 7.62 21.67
C SER A 145 -9.25 6.96 22.25
N PHE A 146 -9.89 6.07 21.49
CA PHE A 146 -11.19 5.55 21.89
C PHE A 146 -11.13 4.16 22.53
N GLY A 147 -9.96 3.50 22.56
CA GLY A 147 -9.82 2.15 23.14
C GLY A 147 -10.77 1.13 22.50
N VAL A 148 -11.36 1.48 21.36
CA VAL A 148 -12.29 0.66 20.64
C VAL A 148 -11.49 -0.29 19.79
N ASN A 149 -11.59 -1.57 20.12
CA ASN A 149 -11.30 -2.67 19.18
C ASN A 149 -12.38 -2.75 18.09
N THR A 150 -13.18 -1.70 17.91
CA THR A 150 -14.18 -1.59 16.87
C THR A 150 -13.45 -1.34 15.57
N PHE A 151 -13.26 -2.44 14.86
CA PHE A 151 -12.96 -2.57 13.44
C PHE A 151 -13.68 -1.49 12.63
N PHE A 152 -13.08 -0.30 12.48
CA PHE A 152 -13.59 0.67 11.52
C PHE A 152 -13.26 0.10 10.14
N HIS A 153 -14.29 -0.45 9.52
CA HIS A 153 -14.27 -1.07 8.21
C HIS A 153 -14.15 -0.01 7.10
N PHE A 154 -13.28 0.99 7.28
CA PHE A 154 -12.83 1.83 6.19
C PHE A 154 -11.76 1.03 5.44
N THR A 155 -12.09 0.70 4.20
CA THR A 155 -11.21 0.15 3.16
C THR A 155 -10.40 -1.11 3.50
N THR A 156 -10.98 -2.28 3.21
CA THR A 156 -10.29 -3.37 2.47
C THR A 156 -11.30 -4.42 2.00
N HIS A 157 -11.88 -4.21 0.82
CA HIS A 157 -12.69 -5.21 0.11
C HIS A 157 -11.81 -6.28 -0.59
N ARG A 158 -10.59 -6.55 -0.06
CA ARG A 158 -9.58 -7.35 -0.78
C ARG A 158 -9.79 -8.87 -0.65
N THR A 159 -10.56 -9.35 0.32
CA THR A 159 -10.69 -10.80 0.57
C THR A 159 -11.73 -11.55 -0.27
N ASN A 160 -12.36 -10.95 -1.29
CA ASN A 160 -13.43 -11.67 -2.03
C ASN A 160 -13.51 -11.44 -3.56
N LEU A 161 -12.53 -10.78 -4.19
CA LEU A 161 -12.63 -10.52 -5.63
C LEU A 161 -12.21 -11.72 -6.51
N LYS A 162 -11.33 -12.61 -6.03
CA LYS A 162 -10.96 -13.83 -6.78
C LYS A 162 -12.02 -14.93 -6.69
N GLU A 163 -12.71 -15.08 -5.55
CA GLU A 163 -13.77 -16.10 -5.41
C GLU A 163 -15.07 -15.73 -6.13
N ARG A 164 -15.44 -14.42 -6.20
CA ARG A 164 -16.66 -13.99 -6.89
C ARG A 164 -16.55 -13.93 -8.41
N MET A 165 -15.35 -13.86 -8.98
CA MET A 165 -15.17 -13.90 -10.44
C MET A 165 -15.05 -15.33 -11.00
N GLY A 166 -14.84 -16.35 -10.15
CA GLY A 166 -14.78 -17.76 -10.57
C GLY A 166 -16.13 -18.49 -10.64
N ASN A 167 -17.17 -17.96 -9.97
CA ASN A 167 -18.45 -18.68 -9.78
C ASN A 167 -19.68 -18.06 -10.48
N CYS A 168 -19.50 -17.04 -11.32
CA CYS A 168 -20.63 -16.40 -12.04
C CYS A 168 -20.98 -17.03 -13.40
N CYS A 169 -20.29 -18.10 -13.85
CA CYS A 169 -20.49 -18.66 -15.20
C CYS A 169 -20.96 -20.13 -15.25
N SER A 170 -21.32 -20.75 -14.14
CA SER A 170 -21.73 -22.17 -14.10
C SER A 170 -23.02 -22.38 -13.31
N GLY A 171 -24.14 -21.85 -13.82
CA GLY A 171 -25.45 -22.12 -13.21
C GLY A 171 -26.63 -21.41 -13.85
N LEU A 172 -26.92 -21.67 -15.12
CA LEU A 172 -28.18 -21.26 -15.76
C LEU A 172 -28.79 -22.43 -16.54
N GLN A 173 -29.47 -23.28 -15.77
CA GLN A 173 -30.52 -24.24 -16.14
C GLN A 173 -31.45 -24.25 -14.90
N LYS A 174 -32.76 -24.08 -14.91
CA LYS A 174 -33.83 -24.09 -15.92
C LYS A 174 -35.01 -23.24 -15.39
N ASP A 175 -36.05 -23.19 -16.22
CA ASP A 175 -37.48 -23.00 -15.88
C ASP A 175 -38.06 -21.60 -16.08
N GLY A 176 -38.89 -21.51 -17.13
CA GLY A 176 -39.65 -20.33 -17.49
C GLY A 176 -40.94 -20.18 -16.69
N LYS A 177 -41.50 -18.96 -16.76
CA LYS A 177 -42.93 -18.66 -16.92
C LYS A 177 -43.13 -17.13 -16.95
N ASN A 178 -43.65 -16.66 -18.08
CA ASN A 178 -44.56 -15.52 -18.27
C ASN A 178 -44.39 -14.30 -17.35
N GLY A 179 -43.50 -13.39 -17.73
CA GLY A 179 -43.53 -11.98 -17.29
C GLY A 179 -44.10 -11.07 -18.38
N PRO A 180 -44.72 -9.93 -18.02
CA PRO A 180 -45.27 -8.97 -18.98
C PRO A 180 -44.17 -8.39 -19.88
N PRO A 181 -44.50 -8.00 -21.13
CA PRO A 181 -43.53 -7.44 -22.06
C PRO A 181 -42.91 -6.15 -21.49
N PRO A 182 -41.61 -5.93 -21.71
CA PRO A 182 -40.95 -4.70 -21.28
C PRO A 182 -41.55 -3.48 -22.00
N PRO A 183 -41.64 -2.32 -21.34
CA PRO A 183 -42.11 -1.09 -21.98
C PRO A 183 -41.15 -0.68 -23.11
N ASP A 184 -41.73 -0.18 -24.20
CA ASP A 184 -41.02 0.30 -25.38
C ASP A 184 -39.89 1.27 -25.00
N ARG A 185 -38.66 0.91 -25.39
CA ARG A 185 -37.53 1.82 -25.37
C ARG A 185 -37.84 2.96 -26.34
N GLN A 186 -38.27 4.09 -25.81
CA GLN A 186 -38.24 5.35 -26.54
C GLN A 186 -36.79 5.60 -26.98
N SER A 187 -36.61 5.65 -28.29
CA SER A 187 -35.37 6.02 -28.96
C SER A 187 -34.96 7.41 -28.48
N GLY A 188 -33.95 7.46 -27.61
CA GLY A 188 -33.27 8.71 -27.28
C GLY A 188 -32.63 9.31 -28.54
N PRO A 189 -32.45 10.65 -28.57
CA PRO A 189 -31.84 11.33 -29.70
C PRO A 189 -30.42 10.78 -29.96
N PRO A 190 -29.99 10.71 -31.24
CA PRO A 190 -28.67 10.22 -31.59
C PRO A 190 -27.57 11.08 -30.93
N PRO A 191 -26.43 10.47 -30.57
CA PRO A 191 -25.31 11.20 -29.99
C PRO A 191 -24.81 12.28 -30.96
N PRO A 192 -24.33 13.43 -30.47
CA PRO A 192 -23.78 14.47 -31.30
C PRO A 192 -22.53 13.99 -32.05
N PRO A 193 -22.27 14.51 -33.27
CA PRO A 193 -21.14 14.12 -34.08
C PRO A 193 -19.82 14.43 -33.36
N VAL A 194 -18.95 13.42 -33.28
CA VAL A 194 -17.58 13.54 -32.78
C VAL A 194 -16.82 14.48 -33.70
N ARG A 195 -16.42 15.66 -33.19
CA ARG A 195 -15.49 16.55 -33.90
C ARG A 195 -14.15 15.83 -34.03
N GLY A 196 -13.75 15.54 -35.27
CA GLY A 196 -12.41 15.08 -35.60
C GLY A 196 -11.37 16.04 -35.03
N ARG A 197 -10.38 15.49 -34.35
CA ARG A 197 -9.16 16.24 -34.04
C ARG A 197 -8.28 16.14 -35.27
N ASP A 198 -7.99 17.31 -35.82
CA ASP A 198 -7.05 17.49 -36.90
C ASP A 198 -5.65 17.02 -36.47
N ASP A 199 -5.07 16.17 -37.31
CA ASP A 199 -3.69 15.71 -37.27
C ASP A 199 -2.76 16.86 -37.67
N ASP A 200 -2.19 17.57 -36.69
CA ASP A 200 -1.11 18.53 -36.96
C ASP A 200 0.25 17.82 -36.96
N ASN A 201 0.61 17.41 -38.18
CA ASN A 201 1.91 16.97 -38.64
C ASN A 201 2.87 18.18 -38.79
N ARG A 202 3.82 18.34 -37.87
CA ARG A 202 5.07 19.11 -38.05
C ARG A 202 6.17 18.32 -37.35
N GLY A 203 7.22 17.84 -37.99
CA GLY A 203 8.11 18.55 -38.90
C GLY A 203 9.49 18.46 -38.25
N GLY A 204 10.39 17.68 -38.87
CA GLY A 204 11.60 17.17 -38.22
C GLY A 204 12.74 18.18 -37.99
N ASP A 205 13.75 17.69 -37.28
CA ASP A 205 15.12 18.22 -37.36
C ASP A 205 16.15 17.09 -37.14
N PRO A 206 17.03 16.80 -38.12
CA PRO A 206 18.14 15.87 -37.97
C PRO A 206 19.46 16.64 -37.87
N ARG A 207 20.14 16.58 -36.71
CA ARG A 207 21.55 16.98 -36.48
C ARG A 207 21.87 16.66 -35.01
N GLY A 208 22.97 16.05 -34.60
CA GLY A 208 24.17 15.60 -35.29
C GLY A 208 25.00 14.75 -34.33
N GLY A 209 25.86 13.90 -34.90
CA GLY A 209 26.82 13.10 -34.16
C GLY A 209 27.96 13.95 -33.59
N GLY A 210 28.53 13.46 -32.48
CA GLY A 210 29.78 13.92 -31.90
C GLY A 210 30.52 12.75 -31.22
N PRO A 211 31.86 12.72 -31.25
CA PRO A 211 32.66 11.50 -31.11
C PRO A 211 32.99 11.15 -29.65
N GLY A 212 33.18 9.86 -29.40
CA GLY A 212 33.61 9.33 -28.10
C GLY A 212 35.08 9.58 -27.77
N PRO A 213 35.49 9.47 -26.49
CA PRO A 213 36.90 9.40 -26.13
C PRO A 213 37.38 7.96 -25.90
N ALA A 214 38.56 7.74 -26.47
CA ALA A 214 39.40 6.56 -26.35
C ALA A 214 39.86 6.29 -24.90
N GLY A 215 40.15 5.02 -24.62
CA GLY A 215 40.53 4.52 -23.30
C GLY A 215 41.87 5.02 -22.77
N ARG A 216 42.13 4.71 -21.50
CA ARG A 216 43.46 4.79 -20.89
C ARG A 216 43.72 3.59 -19.99
N GLN A 217 44.98 3.17 -20.06
CA GLN A 217 45.55 1.86 -19.74
C GLN A 217 45.61 1.52 -18.24
N LYS A 218 45.56 0.21 -18.00
CA LYS A 218 46.09 -0.48 -16.81
C LYS A 218 47.58 -0.21 -16.62
N LYS A 219 47.98 0.06 -15.38
CA LYS A 219 49.23 -0.42 -14.77
C LYS A 219 48.99 -0.61 -13.29
#